data_AF-A0A858X1R2-F1
#
_entry.id   AF-A0A858X1R2-F1
#
_cell.length_a   1.000
_cell.length_b   1.000
_cell.length_c   1.000
_cell.angle_alpha   90.00
_cell.angle_beta   90.00
_cell.angle_gamma   90.00
#
_symmetry.space_group_name_H-M   'P 1'
#
loop_
_entity.id
_entity.type
_entity.pdbx_description
1 polymer ?
#
loop_
_entity_poly.entity_id
_entity_poly.type
_entity_poly.pdbx_seq_one_letter_code
_entity_poly.pdbx_strand_id
1 'polypeptide(L)'
;MVFILQRRSVGINHDNYFVMSGRAEVGHIWLAHGYDIWHWNIIGFRIHPLEVGPDHGVTRTREESMAQFAARLRAGLAYAGFREMEPGEMQIEDEKPAT
;
A
#
# COMPACT_ATOMS: atom_id res chain seq x y z
N MET A 1 -7.02 5.75 -8.15
CA MET A 1 -5.68 5.21 -7.83
C MET A 1 -5.69 3.72 -8.06
N VAL A 2 -4.81 3.26 -8.94
CA VAL A 2 -4.60 1.85 -9.25
C VAL A 2 -3.44 1.34 -8.41
N PHE A 3 -3.58 0.11 -7.92
CA PHE A 3 -2.57 -0.57 -7.13
C PHE A 3 -2.18 -1.91 -7.76
N ILE A 4 -0.89 -2.23 -7.73
CA ILE A 4 -0.35 -3.47 -8.29
C ILE A 4 0.51 -4.15 -7.22
N LEU A 5 0.40 -5.46 -7.11
CA LEU A 5 1.27 -6.27 -6.26
C LEU A 5 2.53 -6.67 -7.04
N GLN A 6 3.69 -6.26 -6.55
CA GLN A 6 4.98 -6.68 -7.07
C GLN A 6 5.63 -7.65 -6.07
N ARG A 7 5.83 -8.91 -6.49
CA ARG A 7 6.42 -9.94 -5.64
C ARG A 7 7.87 -9.59 -5.29
N ARG A 8 8.25 -9.73 -4.02
CA ARG A 8 9.64 -9.62 -3.58
C ARG A 8 10.37 -10.93 -3.89
N SER A 9 11.49 -10.83 -4.61
CA SER A 9 12.33 -11.97 -4.99
C SER A 9 13.29 -12.43 -3.88
N VAL A 10 13.38 -11.69 -2.77
CA VAL A 10 14.37 -11.91 -1.70
C VAL A 10 13.67 -11.95 -0.33
N GLY A 11 13.67 -13.12 0.31
CA GLY A 11 13.16 -13.34 1.66
C GLY A 11 12.72 -14.79 1.90
N ILE A 12 12.81 -15.24 3.16
CA ILE A 12 12.39 -16.59 3.61
C ILE A 12 10.85 -16.75 3.56
N ASN A 13 10.11 -15.64 3.48
CA ASN A 13 8.65 -15.65 3.39
C ASN A 13 8.24 -15.75 1.91
N HIS A 14 7.69 -16.91 1.54
CA HIS A 14 7.35 -17.24 0.16
C HIS A 14 6.29 -16.31 -0.47
N ASP A 15 5.50 -15.60 0.34
CA ASP A 15 4.49 -14.65 -0.13
C ASP A 15 4.64 -13.27 0.55
N ASN A 16 5.41 -12.41 -0.12
CA ASN A 16 5.66 -11.03 0.29
C ASN A 16 5.66 -10.12 -0.95
N TYR A 17 4.85 -9.06 -0.90
CA TYR A 17 4.58 -8.15 -2.01
C TYR A 17 4.77 -6.70 -1.60
N PHE A 18 5.40 -5.93 -2.48
CA PHE A 18 5.23 -4.49 -2.50
C PHE A 18 3.88 -4.14 -3.12
N VAL A 19 3.18 -3.17 -2.53
CA VAL A 19 2.03 -2.51 -3.13
C VAL A 19 2.53 -1.26 -3.82
N MET A 20 2.36 -1.22 -5.14
CA MET A 20 2.82 -0.14 -6.00
C MET A 20 1.63 0.70 -6.48
N SER A 21 1.80 2.02 -6.54
CA SER A 21 0.93 2.92 -7.32
C SER A 21 1.77 3.72 -8.30
N GLY A 22 1.59 3.46 -9.60
CA GLY A 22 2.53 3.92 -10.62
C GLY A 22 3.94 3.37 -10.34
N ARG A 23 4.91 4.26 -10.13
CA ARG A 23 6.29 3.91 -9.76
C ARG A 23 6.57 4.01 -8.25
N ALA A 24 5.60 4.44 -7.45
CA ALA A 24 5.77 4.61 -6.02
C ALA A 24 5.42 3.33 -5.24
N GLU A 25 6.30 2.94 -4.33
CA GLU A 25 6.00 1.94 -3.30
C GLU A 25 5.21 2.59 -2.18
N VAL A 26 4.00 2.10 -1.91
CA VAL A 26 3.06 2.72 -0.95
C VAL A 26 2.76 1.84 0.26
N GLY A 27 3.22 0.59 0.27
CA GLY A 27 2.96 -0.34 1.37
C GLY A 27 3.36 -1.76 1.05
N HIS A 28 3.26 -2.66 2.03
CA HIS A 28 3.58 -4.08 1.86
C HIS A 28 2.37 -4.94 2.20
N ILE A 29 2.28 -6.11 1.56
CA ILE A 29 1.35 -7.19 1.91
C ILE A 29 2.15 -8.49 2.00
N TRP A 30 2.03 -9.22 3.10
CA TRP A 30 2.78 -10.46 3.31
C TRP A 30 1.99 -11.49 4.10
N LEU A 31 2.27 -12.77 3.85
CA LEU A 31 1.79 -13.87 4.69
C LEU A 31 2.69 -14.00 5.93
N ALA A 32 2.12 -13.93 7.13
CA ALA A 32 2.85 -14.17 8.36
C ALA A 32 3.22 -15.65 8.48
N HIS A 33 4.51 -15.91 8.69
CA HIS A 33 5.05 -17.25 8.78
C HIS A 33 4.47 -17.99 10.00
N GLY A 34 3.90 -19.18 9.76
CA GLY A 34 3.39 -20.07 10.80
C GLY A 34 1.96 -19.77 11.29
N TYR A 35 1.26 -18.79 10.71
CA TYR A 35 -0.07 -18.38 11.18
C TYR A 35 -1.16 -18.38 10.11
N ASP A 36 -0.85 -18.66 8.83
CA ASP A 36 -1.79 -18.60 7.69
C ASP A 36 -2.65 -17.32 7.68
N ILE A 37 -2.04 -16.20 8.07
CA ILE A 37 -2.66 -14.89 8.21
C ILE A 37 -1.91 -13.89 7.35
N TRP A 38 -2.66 -13.07 6.63
CA TRP A 38 -2.10 -12.00 5.80
C TRP A 38 -2.00 -10.71 6.59
N HIS A 39 -0.90 -10.01 6.39
CA HIS A 39 -0.66 -8.71 6.96
C HIS A 39 -0.47 -7.66 5.88
N TRP A 40 -0.85 -6.42 6.19
CA TRP A 40 -0.60 -5.27 5.35
C TRP A 40 -0.16 -4.05 6.17
N ASN A 41 0.66 -3.20 5.57
CA ASN A 41 1.02 -1.90 6.13
C ASN A 41 1.10 -0.83 5.04
N ILE A 42 0.94 0.43 5.43
CA ILE A 42 1.13 1.60 4.57
C ILE A 42 2.48 2.25 4.92
N ILE A 43 3.28 2.54 3.90
CA ILE A 43 4.56 3.25 4.07
C ILE A 43 4.29 4.75 4.15
N GLY A 44 4.99 5.44 5.05
CA GLY A 44 4.93 6.90 5.16
C GLY A 44 3.63 7.45 5.76
N PHE A 45 2.65 6.60 6.07
CA PHE A 45 1.38 6.99 6.68
C PHE A 45 1.19 6.26 8.01
N ARG A 46 1.41 6.96 9.13
CA ARG A 46 1.11 6.43 10.47
C ARG A 46 -0.24 6.95 10.91
N ILE A 47 -1.18 6.04 11.14
CA ILE A 47 -2.47 6.35 11.76
C ILE A 47 -2.35 6.01 13.25
N HIS A 48 -2.92 6.84 14.11
CA HIS A 48 -2.81 6.66 15.56
C HIS A 48 -3.41 5.30 15.97
N PRO A 49 -2.74 4.49 16.83
CA PRO A 49 -3.20 3.15 17.21
C PRO A 49 -4.64 3.10 17.76
N LEU A 50 -5.13 4.16 18.39
CA LEU A 50 -6.51 4.22 18.89
C LEU A 50 -7.58 4.25 17.78
N GLU A 51 -7.20 4.64 16.57
CA GLU A 51 -8.11 4.65 15.40
C GLU A 51 -8.06 3.34 14.61
N VAL A 52 -7.17 2.43 14.98
CA VAL A 52 -6.94 1.16 14.31
C VAL A 52 -7.00 0.07 15.36
N GLY A 53 -8.13 -0.63 15.46
CA GLY A 53 -8.31 -1.72 16.43
C GLY A 53 -7.19 -2.77 16.38
N PRO A 54 -7.13 -3.70 17.35
CA PRO A 54 -6.00 -4.60 17.55
C PRO A 54 -5.65 -5.47 16.33
N ASP A 55 -6.64 -5.78 15.49
CA ASP A 55 -6.48 -6.60 14.27
C ASP A 55 -6.22 -5.78 13.01
N HIS A 56 -5.87 -4.50 13.14
CA HIS A 56 -5.60 -3.66 11.99
C HIS A 56 -4.38 -4.16 11.21
N GLY A 57 -4.52 -4.20 9.89
CA GLY A 57 -3.44 -4.72 9.06
C GLY A 57 -3.41 -6.24 9.03
N VAL A 58 -4.47 -6.96 9.45
CA VAL A 58 -4.52 -8.43 9.54
C VAL A 58 -5.77 -8.98 8.85
N THR A 59 -5.62 -9.92 7.90
CA THR A 59 -6.74 -10.53 7.14
C THR A 59 -6.53 -12.03 6.90
N ARG A 60 -7.55 -12.72 6.38
CA ARG A 60 -7.48 -14.17 6.09
C ARG A 60 -6.99 -14.47 4.68
N THR A 61 -7.19 -13.55 3.75
CA THR A 61 -6.73 -13.71 2.36
C THR A 61 -5.89 -12.52 1.90
N ARG A 62 -5.09 -12.73 0.85
CA ARG A 62 -4.32 -11.67 0.18
C ARG A 62 -5.23 -10.61 -0.43
N GLU A 63 -6.33 -11.06 -1.02
CA GLU A 63 -7.31 -10.20 -1.68
C GLU A 63 -8.01 -9.29 -0.67
N GLU A 64 -8.36 -9.82 0.51
CA GLU A 64 -8.87 -9.00 1.62
C GLU A 64 -7.82 -7.99 2.11
N SER A 65 -6.56 -8.42 2.27
CA SER A 65 -5.47 -7.51 2.65
C SER A 65 -5.34 -6.37 1.65
N MET A 66 -5.42 -6.68 0.35
CA MET A 66 -5.35 -5.69 -0.72
C MET A 66 -6.53 -4.72 -0.70
N ALA A 67 -7.74 -5.23 -0.49
CA ALA A 67 -8.95 -4.41 -0.40
C ALA A 67 -8.91 -3.48 0.82
N GLN A 68 -8.53 -4.00 1.99
CA GLN A 68 -8.40 -3.19 3.21
C GLN A 68 -7.28 -2.16 3.11
N PHE A 69 -6.12 -2.55 2.58
CA PHE A 69 -5.01 -1.64 2.30
C PHE A 69 -5.48 -0.46 1.44
N ALA A 70 -6.12 -0.76 0.31
CA ALA A 70 -6.59 0.26 -0.64
C ALA A 70 -7.62 1.20 0.00
N ALA A 71 -8.58 0.65 0.76
CA ALA A 71 -9.57 1.44 1.46
C ALA A 71 -8.93 2.36 2.51
N ARG A 72 -7.97 1.85 3.30
CA ARG A 72 -7.32 2.63 4.36
C ARG A 72 -6.42 3.71 3.80
N LEU A 73 -5.65 3.42 2.75
CA LEU A 73 -4.80 4.42 2.11
C LEU A 73 -5.63 5.57 1.53
N ARG A 74 -6.73 5.26 0.83
CA ARG A 74 -7.66 6.30 0.33
C ARG A 74 -8.26 7.12 1.47
N ALA A 75 -8.70 6.48 2.54
CA ALA A 75 -9.26 7.18 3.70
C ALA A 75 -8.20 8.07 4.39
N GLY A 76 -6.97 7.59 4.53
CA GLY A 76 -5.86 8.36 5.11
C GLY A 76 -5.49 9.57 4.27
N LEU A 77 -5.39 9.40 2.95
CA LEU A 77 -5.14 10.52 2.02
C LEU A 77 -6.26 11.57 2.10
N ALA A 78 -7.53 11.12 2.06
CA ALA A 78 -8.68 12.01 2.19
C ALA A 78 -8.66 12.79 3.52
N TYR A 79 -8.34 12.11 4.63
CA TYR A 79 -8.18 12.76 5.93
C TYR A 79 -7.08 13.83 5.94
N ALA A 80 -5.97 13.60 5.23
CA ALA A 80 -4.90 14.57 5.08
C ALA A 80 -5.17 15.67 4.02
N GLY A 81 -6.39 15.73 3.46
CA GLY A 81 -6.78 16.70 2.44
C GLY A 81 -6.26 16.39 1.04
N PHE A 82 -5.64 15.22 0.84
CA PHE A 82 -5.24 14.75 -0.47
C PHE A 82 -6.40 14.02 -1.15
N ARG A 83 -6.52 14.17 -2.47
CA ARG A 83 -7.45 13.40 -3.29
C ARG A 83 -6.72 12.70 -4.42
N GLU A 84 -7.35 11.67 -4.97
CA GLU A 84 -6.88 11.10 -6.22
C GLU A 84 -7.00 12.14 -7.33
N MET A 85 -5.96 12.22 -8.16
CA MET A 85 -5.98 13.01 -9.39
C MET A 85 -6.70 12.22 -10.48
N GLU A 86 -7.50 12.91 -11.28
CA GLU A 86 -8.09 12.38 -12.50
C GLU A 86 -7.00 12.17 -13.58
N PRO A 87 -7.20 11.20 -14.50
CA PRO A 87 -6.31 11.04 -15.64
C PRO A 87 -6.16 12.37 -16.42
N GLY A 88 -4.96 12.95 -16.40
CA GLY A 88 -4.65 14.22 -17.08
C GLY A 88 -4.38 15.42 -16.16
N GLU A 89 -4.66 15.33 -14.85
CA GLU A 89 -4.27 16.39 -13.89
C GLU A 89 -2.77 16.33 -13.53
N MET A 90 -2.13 15.18 -13.74
CA MET A 90 -0.70 15.01 -13.45
C MET A 90 0.15 15.59 -14.58
N GLN A 91 0.63 16.82 -14.38
CA GLN A 91 1.73 17.39 -15.18
C GLN A 91 3.05 16.92 -14.57
N ILE A 92 3.63 15.86 -15.12
CA ILE A 92 5.04 15.54 -14.87
C ILE A 92 5.82 16.42 -15.83
N GLU A 93 6.40 17.51 -15.33
CA GLU A 93 7.42 18.21 -16.10
C GLU A 93 8.61 17.24 -16.24
N ASP A 94 8.84 16.73 -17.45
CA ASP A 94 10.05 15.99 -17.75
C ASP A 94 11.23 16.92 -17.46
N GLU A 95 11.98 16.66 -16.38
CA GLU A 95 13.27 17.30 -16.15
C GLU A 95 14.12 17.06 -17.40
N LYS A 96 14.43 18.14 -18.13
CA LYS A 96 15.41 18.08 -19.21
C LYS A 96 16.71 17.51 -18.63
N PRO A 97 17.35 16.53 -19.30
CA PRO A 97 18.64 16.04 -18.86
C PRO A 97 19.60 17.23 -18.78
N ALA A 98 20.22 17.42 -17.62
CA ALA A 98 21.26 18.41 -17.44
C ALA A 98 22.40 18.10 -18.43
N THR A 99 22.59 19.00 -19.39
CA THR A 99 23.71 19.00 -20.36
C THR A 99 25.05 19.23 -19.68
#